data_AF-A0A434S8G1-F1
#
_entry.id   AF-A0A434S8G1-F1
#
_cell.length_a   1.000
_cell.length_b   1.000
_cell.length_c   1.000
_cell.angle_alpha   90.00
_cell.angle_beta   90.00
_cell.angle_gamma   90.00
#
_symmetry.space_group_name_H-M   'P 1'
#
loop_
_entity.id
_entity.type
_entity.pdbx_description
1 polymer ?
#
loop_
_entity_poly.entity_id
_entity_poly.type
_entity_poly.pdbx_seq_one_letter_code
_entity_poly.pdbx_strand_id
1 'polypeptide(L)'
;MHLSTHNWMRAEPLEVTLKRIKKFGYESIEISGEPEQYKTKETRALLKEHGIRCWGSVTLMLGERNLAAKNQGQRERSVQYV
;
A
#
# COMPACT_ATOMS: atom_id res chain seq x y z
N MET A 1 11.43 9.89 -16.59
CA MET A 1 11.73 9.14 -15.36
C MET A 1 10.42 9.00 -14.58
N HIS A 2 9.98 7.80 -14.24
CA HIS A 2 8.74 7.58 -13.48
C HIS A 2 9.05 7.62 -11.98
N LEU A 3 8.30 8.41 -11.21
CA LEU A 3 8.45 8.52 -9.76
C LEU A 3 7.15 8.11 -9.05
N SER A 4 7.30 7.26 -8.03
CA SER A 4 6.25 6.77 -7.13
C SER A 4 6.57 7.15 -5.69
N THR A 5 5.57 7.05 -4.81
CA THR A 5 5.72 7.22 -3.36
C THR A 5 4.79 6.27 -2.62
N HIS A 6 5.09 5.95 -1.37
CA HIS A 6 4.22 5.14 -0.53
C HIS A 6 3.51 5.97 0.55
N ASN A 7 2.45 5.42 1.16
CA ASN A 7 1.73 6.08 2.26
C ASN A 7 1.80 5.37 3.63
N TRP A 8 2.50 4.24 3.75
CA TRP A 8 2.51 3.44 4.99
C TRP A 8 3.01 4.20 6.23
N MET A 9 3.95 5.15 6.08
CA MET A 9 4.51 5.94 7.21
C MET A 9 3.61 7.07 7.69
N ARG A 10 2.50 7.35 6.99
CA ARG A 10 1.67 8.53 7.26
C ARG A 10 0.21 8.12 7.35
N ALA A 11 -0.26 7.99 8.58
CA ALA A 11 -1.65 7.68 8.87
C ALA A 11 -2.55 8.89 8.57
N GLU A 12 -3.22 8.85 7.43
CA GLU A 12 -4.23 9.82 7.00
C GLU A 12 -5.14 9.18 5.93
N PRO A 13 -6.30 9.78 5.62
CA PRO A 13 -7.16 9.29 4.55
C PRO A 13 -6.42 9.25 3.21
N LEU A 14 -6.69 8.21 2.39
CA LEU A 14 -6.05 8.04 1.08
C LEU A 14 -6.22 9.28 0.19
N GLU A 15 -7.38 9.93 0.23
CA GLU A 15 -7.66 11.13 -0.55
C GLU A 15 -6.68 12.28 -0.24
N VAL A 16 -6.36 12.48 1.05
CA VAL A 16 -5.40 13.51 1.48
C VAL A 16 -4.02 13.20 0.91
N THR A 17 -3.63 11.93 0.90
CA THR A 17 -2.38 11.50 0.27
C THR A 17 -2.41 11.77 -1.23
N LEU A 18 -3.45 11.34 -1.94
CA LEU A 18 -3.54 11.48 -3.40
C LEU A 18 -3.50 12.95 -3.85
N LYS A 19 -4.23 13.84 -3.16
CA LYS A 19 -4.16 15.29 -3.39
C LYS A 19 -2.74 15.83 -3.20
N ARG A 20 -2.06 15.42 -2.13
CA ARG A 20 -0.70 15.88 -1.83
C ARG A 20 0.31 15.39 -2.87
N ILE A 21 0.31 14.09 -3.20
CA ILE A 21 1.33 13.54 -4.11
C ILE A 21 1.11 14.03 -5.54
N LYS A 22 -0.15 14.29 -5.94
CA LYS A 22 -0.47 14.94 -7.21
C LYS A 22 0.13 16.34 -7.28
N LYS A 23 0.01 17.14 -6.21
CA LYS A 23 0.62 18.47 -6.12
C LYS A 23 2.14 18.44 -6.31
N PHE A 24 2.82 17.37 -5.88
CA PHE A 24 4.26 17.20 -6.03
C PHE A 24 4.69 16.52 -7.35
N GLY A 25 3.74 16.22 -8.24
CA GLY A 25 4.05 15.66 -9.55
C GLY A 25 4.26 14.14 -9.59
N TYR A 26 3.91 13.41 -8.51
CA TYR A 26 3.92 11.95 -8.55
C TYR A 26 2.81 11.42 -9.46
N GLU A 27 3.10 10.34 -10.19
CA GLU A 27 2.17 9.70 -11.12
C GLU A 27 1.52 8.44 -10.54
N SER A 28 2.09 7.92 -9.46
CA SER A 28 1.68 6.66 -8.85
C SER A 28 1.92 6.62 -7.34
N ILE A 29 1.27 5.66 -6.70
CA ILE A 29 1.38 5.36 -5.28
C ILE A 29 1.60 3.86 -5.07
N GLU A 30 2.43 3.53 -4.09
CA GLU A 30 2.46 2.22 -3.44
C GLU A 30 1.64 2.28 -2.15
N ILE A 31 0.49 1.60 -2.13
CA ILE A 31 -0.46 1.72 -1.01
C ILE A 31 0.00 0.88 0.18
N SER A 32 -0.37 1.26 1.41
CA SER A 32 -0.25 0.37 2.56
C SER A 32 -0.93 -0.97 2.28
N GLY A 33 -0.17 -2.06 2.36
CA GLY A 33 -0.60 -3.40 1.93
C GLY A 33 -1.39 -4.18 2.97
N GLU A 34 -2.05 -3.52 3.92
CA GLU A 34 -2.85 -4.20 4.93
C GLU A 34 -4.20 -4.66 4.33
N PRO A 35 -4.49 -5.97 4.24
CA PRO A 35 -5.61 -6.50 3.45
C PRO A 35 -6.99 -5.93 3.80
N GLU A 36 -7.21 -5.58 5.07
CA GLU A 36 -8.50 -5.09 5.55
C GLU A 36 -8.63 -3.56 5.50
N GLN A 37 -7.54 -2.84 5.22
CA GLN A 37 -7.51 -1.38 5.32
C GLN A 37 -8.29 -0.68 4.19
N TYR A 38 -8.32 -1.27 2.99
CA TYR A 38 -8.85 -0.61 1.79
C TYR A 38 -9.98 -1.40 1.13
N LYS A 39 -11.11 -0.73 0.89
CA LYS A 39 -12.15 -1.25 0.01
C LYS A 39 -11.75 -1.01 -1.45
N THR A 40 -11.56 -2.08 -2.20
CA THR A 40 -10.98 -2.02 -3.57
C THR A 40 -11.77 -1.11 -4.53
N LYS A 41 -13.11 -1.13 -4.47
CA LYS A 41 -13.96 -0.31 -5.37
C LYS A 41 -13.82 1.18 -5.08
N GLU A 42 -13.92 1.57 -3.81
CA GLU A 42 -13.79 2.96 -3.35
C GLU A 42 -12.37 3.48 -3.65
N THR A 43 -11.36 2.67 -3.32
CA THR A 43 -9.94 2.98 -3.59
C THR A 43 -9.67 3.21 -5.07
N ARG A 44 -10.18 2.34 -5.96
CA ARG A 44 -10.02 2.48 -7.41
C ARG A 44 -10.72 3.73 -7.95
N ALA A 45 -11.90 4.08 -7.43
CA ALA A 45 -12.61 5.29 -7.84
C ALA A 45 -11.77 6.54 -7.49
N LEU A 46 -11.24 6.59 -6.28
CA LEU A 46 -10.44 7.70 -5.78
C LEU A 46 -9.11 7.87 -6.55
N LEU A 47 -8.42 6.76 -6.85
CA LEU A 47 -7.22 6.76 -7.69
C LEU A 47 -7.49 7.35 -9.09
N LYS A 48 -8.63 7.00 -9.69
CA LYS A 48 -9.04 7.54 -10.99
C LYS A 48 -9.38 9.03 -10.91
N GLU A 49 -10.12 9.44 -9.89
CA GLU A 49 -10.49 10.84 -9.67
C GLU A 49 -9.26 11.76 -9.59
N HIS A 50 -8.20 11.32 -8.91
CA HIS A 50 -6.96 12.08 -8.80
C HIS A 50 -5.95 11.84 -9.94
N GLY A 51 -6.26 10.93 -10.87
CA GLY A 51 -5.36 10.54 -11.95
C GLY A 51 -4.01 10.03 -11.43
N ILE A 52 -4.05 9.16 -10.40
CA ILE A 52 -2.89 8.50 -9.81
C ILE A 52 -3.02 6.99 -10.00
N ARG A 53 -1.93 6.33 -10.43
CA ARG A 53 -1.90 4.87 -10.59
C ARG A 53 -1.54 4.19 -9.26
N CYS A 54 -2.19 3.07 -8.95
CA CYS A 54 -1.64 2.15 -7.94
C CYS A 54 -0.52 1.35 -8.62
N TRP A 55 0.73 1.51 -8.16
CA TRP A 55 1.91 0.81 -8.69
C TRP A 55 2.16 -0.51 -7.98
N GLY A 56 1.77 -0.60 -6.70
CA GLY A 56 1.95 -1.77 -5.86
C GLY A 56 1.47 -1.51 -4.44
N SER A 57 1.86 -2.39 -3.53
CA SER A 57 1.59 -2.26 -2.11
C SER A 57 2.84 -2.48 -1.28
N VAL A 58 2.92 -1.81 -0.13
CA VAL A 58 3.97 -2.01 0.87
C VAL A 58 3.40 -2.81 2.03
N THR A 59 3.82 -4.06 2.16
CA THR A 59 3.40 -4.96 3.24
C THR A 59 4.39 -4.90 4.40
N LEU A 60 3.88 -4.98 5.63
CA LEU A 60 4.71 -4.95 6.84
C LEU A 60 4.84 -6.34 7.46
N MET A 61 6.01 -6.96 7.27
CA MET A 61 6.37 -8.28 7.82
C MET A 61 6.78 -8.17 9.30
N LEU A 62 5.82 -7.86 10.16
CA LEU A 62 6.05 -7.64 11.60
C LEU A 62 5.56 -8.82 12.45
N GLY A 63 6.22 -9.04 13.59
CA GLY A 63 5.84 -10.04 14.59
C GLY A 63 5.95 -11.46 14.06
N GLU A 64 4.82 -12.16 14.02
CA GLU A 64 4.72 -13.55 13.55
C GLU A 64 4.74 -13.71 12.02
N ARG A 65 4.95 -12.61 11.28
CA ARG A 65 5.10 -12.58 9.81
C ARG A 65 6.58 -12.45 9.45
N ASN A 66 7.22 -13.58 9.19
CA ASN A 66 8.57 -13.62 8.65
C ASN A 66 8.74 -14.80 7.66
N LEU A 67 8.87 -14.48 6.37
CA LEU A 67 9.03 -15.47 5.31
C LEU A 67 10.37 -16.23 5.38
N ALA A 68 11.39 -15.63 6.00
CA ALA A 68 12.70 -16.24 6.21
C ALA A 68 12.81 -16.96 7.58
N ALA A 69 11.72 -17.08 8.33
CA ALA A 69 11.75 -17.73 9.63
C ALA A 69 12.06 -19.23 9.52
N LYS A 70 12.77 -19.77 10.52
CA LYS A 70 12.95 -21.23 10.69
C LYS A 70 11.59 -21.92 10.92
N ASN A 71 10.70 -21.29 11.67
CA ASN A 71 9.36 -21.80 11.98
C ASN A 71 8.46 -21.76 10.73
N GLN A 72 7.90 -22.91 10.35
CA GLN A 72 7.02 -23.03 9.19
C GLN A 72 5.74 -22.20 9.32
N GLY A 73 5.10 -22.19 10.49
CA GLY A 73 3.87 -21.44 10.72
C GLY A 73 4.04 -19.93 10.55
N GLN A 74 5.22 -19.37 10.88
CA GLN A 74 5.51 -17.96 10.61
C GLN A 74 5.61 -17.66 9.12
N ARG A 75 6.19 -18.59 8.34
CA ARG A 75 6.26 -18.45 6.88
C ARG A 75 4.87 -18.53 6.25
N GLU A 76 4.06 -19.51 6.66
CA GLU A 76 2.68 -19.67 6.19
C GLU A 76 1.82 -18.44 6.48
N ARG A 77 1.91 -17.88 7.70
CA ARG A 77 1.24 -16.62 8.05
C ARG A 77 1.69 -15.44 7.20
N SER A 78 2.97 -15.41 6.81
CA SER A 78 3.49 -14.38 5.90
C SER A 78 2.93 -14.52 4.49
N VAL A 79 2.76 -15.75 4.00
CA VAL A 79 2.15 -16.03 2.69
C VAL A 79 0.66 -15.69 2.71
N GLN A 80 -0.07 -16.06 3.77
CA GLN A 80 -1.50 -15.73 3.89
C GLN A 80 -1.75 -14.21 3.93
N TYR A 81 -0.80 -13.46 4.46
CA TYR A 81 -0.92 -12.01 4.60
C TYR A 81 -0.80 -11.24 3.27
N VAL A 82 -0.08 -11.78 2.29
CA VAL A 82 0.25 -11.09 1.02
C VAL A 82 -0.65 -11.47 -0.14
#